data_AF-A0A819K6D4-F1
#
_entry.id   AF-A0A819K6D4-F1
#
_cell.length_a   1.000
_cell.length_b   1.000
_cell.length_c   1.000
_cell.angle_alpha   90.00
_cell.angle_beta   90.00
_cell.angle_gamma   90.00
#
_symmetry.space_group_name_H-M   'P 1'
#
loop_
_entity.id
_entity.type
_entity.pdbx_description
1 polymer ?
#
loop_
_entity_poly.entity_id
_entity_poly.type
_entity_poly.pdbx_seq_one_letter_code
_entity_poly.pdbx_strand_id
1 'polypeptide(L)'
;MSQRTSLAGLDDYTADGAESFDVLENLVSSLPITKSEQQQIITQLHNAKRYLKIGFSLNLSLQSNVSSHCVDFALSDSNPKSDFYINCNHHHNNDCENCENLVATLTQITELIRTSSNPKKDEWEYDCTASINKIYEWQKHLVRHFVQSKSKNDILNNLKPDAAFWLRDWSMKILPMEYREKASSWFGKRGMSQEVDVFWTPSGKTTSDGQQILQKYVYVTMLDQSSQDMHAVGAVADQVL
;
A
#
# COMPACT_ATOMS: atom_id res chain seq x y z
N MET A 1 16.53 21.76 -8.80
CA MET A 1 16.13 20.50 -8.13
C MET A 1 15.66 19.54 -9.21
N SER A 2 16.33 18.40 -9.37
CA SER A 2 15.95 17.38 -10.35
C SER A 2 14.65 16.72 -9.90
N GLN A 3 13.56 16.87 -10.65
CA GLN A 3 12.32 16.14 -10.38
C GLN A 3 12.59 14.63 -10.51
N ARG A 4 12.08 13.84 -9.57
CA ARG A 4 12.15 12.37 -9.61
C ARG A 4 11.30 11.88 -10.78
N THR A 5 11.92 11.50 -11.90
CA THR A 5 11.20 11.14 -13.14
C THR A 5 10.75 9.67 -13.22
N SER A 6 11.04 8.80 -12.24
CA SER A 6 10.52 7.41 -12.28
C SER A 6 10.28 6.76 -10.90
N LEU A 7 9.16 6.98 -10.24
CA LEU A 7 8.90 6.41 -8.90
C LEU A 7 8.55 4.90 -8.89
N ALA A 8 8.65 4.21 -10.04
CA ALA A 8 8.38 2.78 -10.14
C ALA A 8 9.29 1.96 -9.20
N GLY A 9 8.69 1.08 -8.39
CA GLY A 9 9.38 0.20 -7.43
C GLY A 9 9.51 0.75 -6.00
N LEU A 10 9.06 1.97 -5.73
CA LEU A 10 8.89 2.47 -4.36
C LEU A 10 7.41 2.41 -3.99
N ASP A 11 7.08 1.73 -2.88
CA ASP A 11 5.73 1.75 -2.31
C ASP A 11 5.49 3.06 -1.55
N ASP A 12 5.31 4.13 -2.32
CA ASP A 12 5.11 5.48 -1.78
C ASP A 12 3.66 5.68 -1.27
N TYR A 13 2.73 4.75 -1.52
CA TYR A 13 1.30 4.93 -1.19
C TYR A 13 1.05 5.17 0.30
N THR A 14 1.72 4.41 1.17
CA THR A 14 1.57 4.58 2.63
C THR A 14 2.18 5.89 3.11
N ALA A 15 3.34 6.26 2.57
CA ALA A 15 4.03 7.50 2.94
C ALA A 15 3.24 8.73 2.44
N ASP A 16 2.86 8.74 1.17
CA ASP A 16 2.06 9.78 0.53
C ASP A 16 0.70 9.95 1.21
N GLY A 17 0.03 8.84 1.54
CA GLY A 17 -1.23 8.86 2.26
C GLY A 17 -1.07 9.45 3.67
N ALA A 18 -0.01 9.08 4.39
CA ALA A 18 0.27 9.61 5.73
C ALA A 18 0.63 11.11 5.72
N GLU A 19 1.46 11.55 4.78
CA GLU A 19 1.79 12.98 4.59
C GLU A 19 0.56 13.79 4.20
N SER A 20 -0.36 13.20 3.44
CA SER A 20 -1.61 13.86 3.04
C SER A 20 -2.51 14.21 4.22
N PHE A 21 -2.51 13.42 5.30
CA PHE A 21 -3.18 13.82 6.55
C PHE A 21 -2.52 15.06 7.16
N ASP A 22 -1.19 15.15 7.15
CA ASP A 22 -0.46 16.30 7.70
C ASP A 22 -0.75 17.58 6.89
N VAL A 23 -0.89 17.46 5.56
CA VAL A 23 -1.34 18.56 4.69
C VAL A 23 -2.76 19.02 5.06
N LEU A 24 -3.71 18.08 5.21
CA LEU A 24 -5.08 18.41 5.59
C LEU A 24 -5.16 19.07 6.98
N GLU A 25 -4.35 18.63 7.95
CA GLU A 25 -4.28 19.25 9.28
C GLU A 25 -3.80 20.72 9.21
N ASN A 26 -2.82 21.00 8.37
CA ASN A 26 -2.32 22.36 8.13
C ASN A 26 -3.36 23.25 7.42
N LEU A 27 -4.09 22.68 6.46
CA LEU A 27 -5.21 23.36 5.79
C LEU A 27 -6.31 23.71 6.80
N VAL A 28 -6.76 22.74 7.60
CA VAL A 28 -7.78 22.94 8.63
C VAL A 28 -7.37 24.00 9.64
N SER A 29 -6.10 24.03 10.04
CA SER A 29 -5.55 25.06 10.94
C SER A 29 -5.63 26.48 10.36
N SER A 30 -5.63 26.59 9.03
CA SER A 30 -5.69 27.85 8.28
C SER A 30 -7.11 28.29 7.91
N LEU A 31 -8.12 27.41 8.06
CA LEU A 31 -9.51 27.71 7.74
C LEU A 31 -10.10 28.79 8.67
N PRO A 32 -10.96 29.69 8.16
CA PRO A 32 -11.59 30.75 8.94
C PRO A 32 -12.77 30.25 9.79
N ILE A 33 -12.55 29.17 10.56
CA ILE A 33 -13.53 28.54 11.45
C ILE A 33 -13.09 28.68 12.92
N THR A 34 -13.95 28.28 13.86
CA THR A 34 -13.63 28.41 15.29
C THR A 34 -12.48 27.49 15.69
N LYS A 35 -11.66 27.87 16.69
CA LYS A 35 -10.58 27.02 17.20
C LYS A 35 -11.08 25.66 17.72
N SER A 36 -12.27 25.63 18.32
CA SER A 36 -12.91 24.39 18.76
C SER A 36 -13.19 23.46 17.58
N GLU A 37 -13.72 24.00 16.48
CA GLU A 37 -14.04 23.23 15.29
C GLU A 37 -12.78 22.74 14.57
N GLN A 38 -11.73 23.58 14.48
CA GLN A 38 -10.42 23.15 13.98
C GLN A 38 -9.89 21.95 14.77
N GLN A 39 -9.91 22.01 16.10
CA GLN A 39 -9.43 20.93 16.97
C GLN A 39 -10.24 19.64 16.81
N GLN A 40 -11.57 19.76 16.65
CA GLN A 40 -12.44 18.61 16.41
C GLN A 40 -12.09 17.90 15.10
N ILE A 41 -11.96 18.64 14.00
CA ILE A 41 -11.63 18.08 12.68
C ILE A 41 -10.23 17.46 12.69
N ILE A 42 -9.24 18.12 13.29
CA ILE A 42 -7.87 17.58 13.42
C ILE A 42 -7.87 16.26 14.21
N THR A 43 -8.65 16.18 15.29
CA THR A 43 -8.79 14.94 16.06
C THR A 43 -9.40 13.81 15.22
N GLN A 44 -10.39 14.13 14.38
CA GLN A 44 -10.98 13.16 13.46
C GLN A 44 -9.98 12.70 12.40
N LEU A 45 -9.16 13.61 11.84
CA LEU A 45 -8.07 13.27 10.92
C LEU A 45 -7.05 12.32 11.58
N HIS A 46 -6.64 12.57 12.83
CA HIS A 46 -5.74 11.68 13.57
C HIS A 46 -6.33 10.29 13.77
N ASN A 47 -7.62 10.21 14.13
CA ASN A 47 -8.32 8.94 14.31
C ASN A 47 -8.42 8.18 12.98
N ALA A 48 -8.74 8.87 11.89
CA ALA A 48 -8.82 8.28 10.56
C ALA A 48 -7.45 7.79 10.05
N LYS A 49 -6.38 8.58 10.23
CA LYS A 49 -5.00 8.19 9.93
C LYS A 49 -4.59 6.95 10.70
N ARG A 50 -4.89 6.90 12.01
CA ARG A 50 -4.63 5.73 12.86
C ARG A 50 -5.43 4.53 12.38
N TYR A 51 -6.71 4.72 12.06
CA TYR A 51 -7.56 3.65 11.55
C TYR A 51 -6.99 3.03 10.28
N LEU A 52 -6.62 3.83 9.26
CA LEU A 52 -6.00 3.29 8.05
C LEU A 52 -4.68 2.56 8.35
N LYS A 53 -3.85 3.08 9.25
CA LYS A 53 -2.54 2.50 9.56
C LYS A 53 -2.59 1.13 10.23
N ILE A 54 -3.51 0.90 11.17
CA ILE A 54 -3.51 -0.32 12.00
C ILE A 54 -4.86 -1.05 12.07
N GLY A 55 -5.97 -0.38 11.78
CA GLY A 55 -7.31 -0.90 12.01
C GLY A 55 -8.02 -1.37 10.74
N PHE A 56 -7.83 -0.69 9.61
CA PHE A 56 -8.58 -0.95 8.38
C PHE A 56 -8.33 -2.37 7.88
N SER A 57 -7.07 -2.79 7.79
CA SER A 57 -6.69 -4.14 7.32
C SER A 57 -7.23 -5.28 8.19
N LEU A 58 -7.45 -5.03 9.49
CA LEU A 58 -8.01 -6.02 10.42
C LEU A 58 -9.51 -6.27 10.20
N ASN A 59 -10.20 -5.32 9.56
CA ASN A 59 -11.62 -5.47 9.23
C ASN A 59 -11.84 -6.04 7.83
N LEU A 60 -10.79 -6.15 7.01
CA LEU A 60 -10.89 -6.71 5.67
C LEU A 60 -11.19 -8.20 5.72
N SER A 61 -12.06 -8.63 4.81
CA SER A 61 -12.32 -10.05 4.55
C SER A 61 -12.75 -10.22 3.09
N LEU A 62 -12.68 -11.46 2.58
CA LEU A 62 -13.13 -11.74 1.21
C LEU A 62 -14.59 -11.33 1.03
N GLN A 63 -15.44 -11.76 1.97
CA GLN A 63 -16.87 -11.48 1.98
C GLN A 63 -17.23 -10.77 3.29
N SER A 64 -17.48 -9.47 3.20
CA SER A 64 -17.92 -8.65 4.33
C SER A 64 -19.28 -8.05 4.02
N ASN A 65 -20.14 -7.93 5.04
CA ASN A 65 -21.39 -7.18 4.89
C ASN A 65 -21.18 -5.64 4.90
N VAL A 66 -19.94 -5.17 5.06
CA VAL A 66 -19.56 -3.76 4.88
C VAL A 66 -18.84 -3.64 3.53
N SER A 67 -19.34 -2.78 2.64
CA SER A 67 -18.83 -2.62 1.27
C SER A 67 -17.34 -2.27 1.21
N SER A 68 -16.88 -1.36 2.08
CA SER A 68 -15.48 -0.93 2.15
C SER A 68 -14.54 -1.98 2.76
N HIS A 69 -15.07 -3.04 3.36
CA HIS A 69 -14.31 -4.14 3.94
C HIS A 69 -14.38 -5.43 3.12
N CYS A 70 -15.32 -5.49 2.18
CA CYS A 70 -15.49 -6.62 1.29
C CYS A 70 -14.47 -6.51 0.16
N VAL A 71 -13.47 -7.37 0.20
CA VAL A 71 -12.39 -7.40 -0.79
C VAL A 71 -12.90 -7.82 -2.17
N ASP A 72 -13.80 -8.81 -2.21
CA ASP A 72 -14.42 -9.29 -3.45
C ASP A 72 -15.16 -8.13 -4.16
N PHE A 73 -15.87 -7.30 -3.38
CA PHE A 73 -16.54 -6.11 -3.90
C PHE A 73 -15.54 -5.01 -4.27
N ALA A 74 -14.59 -4.69 -3.40
CA ALA A 74 -13.66 -3.57 -3.57
C ALA A 74 -12.69 -3.74 -4.74
N LEU A 75 -12.38 -4.99 -5.12
CA LEU A 75 -11.50 -5.32 -6.25
C LEU A 75 -12.25 -5.77 -7.50
N SER A 76 -13.58 -5.90 -7.45
CA SER A 76 -14.38 -6.23 -8.62
C SER A 76 -14.26 -5.15 -9.68
N ASP A 77 -14.18 -5.56 -10.94
CA ASP A 77 -14.43 -4.65 -12.05
C ASP A 77 -15.85 -4.08 -11.94
N SER A 78 -16.04 -2.84 -12.39
CA SER A 78 -17.36 -2.20 -12.48
C SER A 78 -18.19 -2.74 -13.65
N ASN A 79 -17.55 -3.30 -14.68
CA ASN A 79 -18.21 -3.86 -15.86
C ASN A 79 -18.62 -5.32 -15.62
N PRO A 80 -19.94 -5.65 -15.59
CA PRO A 80 -20.41 -7.01 -15.35
C PRO A 80 -19.99 -8.06 -16.40
N LYS A 81 -19.45 -7.62 -17.54
CA LYS A 81 -18.94 -8.49 -18.61
C LYS A 81 -17.43 -8.73 -18.53
N SER A 82 -16.74 -8.11 -17.57
CA SER A 82 -15.30 -8.28 -17.37
C SER A 82 -15.00 -9.64 -16.74
N ASP A 83 -13.89 -10.27 -17.14
CA ASP A 83 -13.40 -11.49 -16.49
C ASP A 83 -12.98 -11.25 -15.03
N PHE A 84 -12.79 -9.98 -14.65
CA PHE A 84 -12.46 -9.55 -13.28
C PHE A 84 -13.68 -9.04 -12.52
N TYR A 85 -14.90 -9.18 -13.06
CA TYR A 85 -16.12 -8.88 -12.34
C TYR A 85 -16.42 -9.96 -11.30
N ILE A 86 -16.67 -9.53 -10.06
CA ILE A 86 -17.04 -10.41 -8.96
C ILE A 86 -18.45 -10.04 -8.50
N ASN A 87 -19.39 -10.98 -8.66
CA ASN A 87 -20.73 -10.84 -8.12
C ASN A 87 -20.78 -11.38 -6.68
N CYS A 88 -20.89 -10.49 -5.70
CA CYS A 88 -21.06 -10.88 -4.31
C CYS A 88 -22.40 -11.61 -4.11
N ASN A 89 -22.37 -12.75 -3.43
CA ASN A 89 -23.57 -13.52 -3.04
C ASN A 89 -24.14 -13.09 -1.66
N HIS A 90 -23.64 -11.99 -1.11
CA HIS A 90 -24.02 -11.40 0.17
C HIS A 90 -24.38 -9.92 0.00
N HIS A 91 -24.94 -9.31 1.04
CA HIS A 91 -25.42 -7.92 0.99
C HIS A 91 -24.49 -6.99 1.77
N HIS A 92 -24.26 -5.79 1.23
CA HIS A 92 -23.45 -4.76 1.85
C HIS A 92 -24.31 -3.78 2.67
N ASN A 93 -25.02 -4.30 3.67
CA ASN A 93 -26.02 -3.54 4.42
C ASN A 93 -25.51 -3.02 5.77
N ASN A 94 -24.26 -3.33 6.13
CA ASN A 94 -23.66 -2.87 7.36
C ASN A 94 -22.74 -1.68 7.08
N ASP A 95 -22.70 -0.77 8.04
CA ASP A 95 -21.83 0.38 8.02
C ASP A 95 -20.64 0.19 8.96
N CYS A 96 -19.53 0.84 8.65
CA CYS A 96 -18.38 0.92 9.54
C CYS A 96 -18.17 2.37 9.95
N GLU A 97 -18.40 2.65 11.25
CA GLU A 97 -18.24 3.98 11.84
C GLU A 97 -16.89 4.63 11.49
N ASN A 98 -15.79 3.87 11.51
CA ASN A 98 -14.47 4.43 11.17
C ASN A 98 -14.33 4.79 9.68
N CYS A 99 -14.92 4.00 8.78
CA CYS A 99 -14.94 4.31 7.36
C CYS A 99 -15.83 5.52 7.06
N GLU A 100 -17.01 5.56 7.68
CA GLU A 100 -17.94 6.69 7.55
C GLU A 100 -17.33 7.97 8.10
N ASN A 101 -16.69 7.91 9.27
CA ASN A 101 -16.03 9.06 9.86
C ASN A 101 -14.90 9.60 8.98
N LEU A 102 -14.11 8.73 8.32
CA LEU A 102 -13.12 9.16 7.34
C LEU A 102 -13.80 9.94 6.20
N VAL A 103 -14.82 9.36 5.56
CA VAL A 103 -15.53 9.99 4.43
C VAL A 103 -16.18 11.31 4.84
N ALA A 104 -16.85 11.32 6.00
CA ALA A 104 -17.53 12.49 6.53
C ALA A 104 -16.54 13.62 6.84
N THR A 105 -15.40 13.32 7.47
CA THR A 105 -14.36 14.30 7.80
C THR A 105 -13.77 14.91 6.53
N LEU A 106 -13.43 14.09 5.53
CA LEU A 106 -12.90 14.59 4.26
C LEU A 106 -13.92 15.48 3.54
N THR A 107 -15.19 15.07 3.51
CA THR A 107 -16.29 15.84 2.90
C THR A 107 -16.49 17.18 3.63
N GLN A 108 -16.45 17.19 4.96
CA GLN A 108 -16.55 18.41 5.76
C GLN A 108 -15.43 19.40 5.42
N ILE A 109 -14.19 18.94 5.32
CA ILE A 109 -13.04 19.79 4.97
C ILE A 109 -13.23 20.38 3.57
N THR A 110 -13.61 19.55 2.59
CA THR A 110 -13.88 20.00 1.23
C THR A 110 -14.96 21.09 1.19
N GLU A 111 -16.05 20.92 1.91
CA GLU A 111 -17.14 21.90 1.95
C GLU A 111 -16.74 23.22 2.64
N LEU A 112 -15.96 23.15 3.72
CA LEU A 112 -15.43 24.33 4.39
C LEU A 112 -14.47 25.13 3.50
N ILE A 113 -13.65 24.45 2.70
CA ILE A 113 -12.80 25.11 1.71
C ILE A 113 -13.66 25.72 0.59
N ARG A 114 -14.65 24.98 0.09
CA ARG A 114 -15.53 25.42 -1.01
C ARG A 114 -16.30 26.69 -0.66
N THR A 115 -16.74 26.82 0.59
CA THR A 115 -17.50 27.97 1.10
C THR A 115 -16.61 29.10 1.65
N SER A 116 -15.30 28.89 1.71
CA SER A 116 -14.33 29.90 2.15
C SER A 116 -14.26 31.09 1.20
N SER A 117 -14.17 32.30 1.77
CA SER A 117 -13.88 33.54 1.02
C SER A 117 -12.39 33.86 0.95
N ASN A 118 -11.51 32.92 1.32
CA ASN A 118 -10.06 33.14 1.36
C ASN A 118 -9.49 33.32 -0.06
N PRO A 119 -8.60 34.32 -0.31
CA PRO A 119 -7.96 34.49 -1.61
C PRO A 119 -7.15 33.27 -2.10
N LYS A 120 -6.71 32.40 -1.19
CA LYS A 120 -5.98 31.15 -1.50
C LYS A 120 -6.89 29.95 -1.70
N LYS A 121 -8.20 30.14 -1.85
CA LYS A 121 -9.17 29.06 -1.98
C LYS A 121 -8.78 28.05 -3.06
N ASP A 122 -8.38 28.49 -4.24
CA ASP A 122 -8.03 27.60 -5.36
C ASP A 122 -6.81 26.71 -5.03
N GLU A 123 -5.82 27.26 -4.32
CA GLU A 123 -4.66 26.49 -3.82
C GLU A 123 -5.12 25.44 -2.80
N TRP A 124 -5.99 25.82 -1.86
CA TRP A 124 -6.53 24.91 -0.85
C TRP A 124 -7.40 23.80 -1.46
N GLU A 125 -8.22 24.11 -2.47
CA GLU A 125 -9.02 23.11 -3.19
C GLU A 125 -8.12 22.10 -3.92
N TYR A 126 -7.05 22.59 -4.56
CA TYR A 126 -6.07 21.73 -5.21
C TYR A 126 -5.38 20.80 -4.21
N ASP A 127 -4.82 21.35 -3.14
CA ASP A 127 -4.10 20.57 -2.11
C ASP A 127 -5.04 19.57 -1.43
N CYS A 128 -6.25 19.99 -1.07
CA CYS A 128 -7.26 19.12 -0.47
C CYS A 128 -7.62 17.95 -1.39
N THR A 129 -7.88 18.22 -2.68
CA THR A 129 -8.22 17.19 -3.66
C THR A 129 -7.06 16.21 -3.85
N ALA A 130 -5.83 16.72 -3.98
CA ALA A 130 -4.64 15.91 -4.13
C ALA A 130 -4.41 15.01 -2.90
N SER A 131 -4.56 15.55 -1.69
CA SER A 131 -4.44 14.80 -0.43
C SER A 131 -5.51 13.73 -0.29
N ILE A 132 -6.77 14.04 -0.60
CA ILE A 132 -7.87 13.07 -0.56
C ILE A 132 -7.61 11.90 -1.51
N ASN A 133 -7.17 12.19 -2.74
CA ASN A 133 -6.83 11.15 -3.71
C ASN A 133 -5.72 10.22 -3.18
N LYS A 134 -4.64 10.78 -2.62
CA LYS A 134 -3.56 9.98 -2.02
C LYS A 134 -4.03 9.11 -0.85
N ILE A 135 -4.94 9.61 -0.01
CA ILE A 135 -5.53 8.82 1.08
C ILE A 135 -6.35 7.64 0.54
N TYR A 136 -7.14 7.85 -0.51
CA TYR A 136 -7.87 6.75 -1.15
C TYR A 136 -6.94 5.76 -1.86
N GLU A 137 -5.87 6.23 -2.52
CA GLU A 137 -4.86 5.34 -3.09
C GLU A 137 -4.16 4.50 -2.01
N TRP A 138 -3.90 5.09 -0.82
CA TRP A 138 -3.41 4.33 0.33
C TRP A 138 -4.42 3.28 0.79
N GLN A 139 -5.71 3.61 0.90
CA GLN A 139 -6.75 2.65 1.26
C GLN A 139 -6.84 1.50 0.25
N LYS A 140 -6.82 1.79 -1.07
CA LYS A 140 -6.79 0.77 -2.13
C LYS A 140 -5.53 -0.11 -2.05
N HIS A 141 -4.38 0.50 -1.75
CA HIS A 141 -3.14 -0.24 -1.52
C HIS A 141 -3.30 -1.24 -0.36
N LEU A 142 -3.91 -0.85 0.76
CA LEU A 142 -4.16 -1.76 1.90
C LEU A 142 -5.02 -2.96 1.52
N VAL A 143 -6.06 -2.77 0.69
CA VAL A 143 -6.91 -3.87 0.18
C VAL A 143 -6.08 -4.83 -0.69
N ARG A 144 -5.29 -4.29 -1.64
CA ARG A 144 -4.41 -5.10 -2.51
C ARG A 144 -3.38 -5.89 -1.69
N HIS A 145 -2.76 -5.23 -0.71
CA HIS A 145 -1.78 -5.86 0.18
C HIS A 145 -2.38 -7.00 1.02
N PHE A 146 -3.62 -6.83 1.50
CA PHE A 146 -4.35 -7.89 2.20
C PHE A 146 -4.53 -9.14 1.33
N VAL A 147 -4.99 -8.97 0.08
CA VAL A 147 -5.16 -10.09 -0.86
C VAL A 147 -3.83 -10.75 -1.17
N GLN A 148 -2.80 -9.96 -1.48
CA GLN A 148 -1.47 -10.49 -1.80
C GLN A 148 -0.92 -11.32 -0.62
N SER A 149 -1.08 -10.82 0.60
CA SER A 149 -0.65 -11.53 1.81
C SER A 149 -1.44 -12.81 2.03
N LYS A 150 -2.76 -12.78 1.83
CA LYS A 150 -3.62 -13.96 1.95
C LYS A 150 -3.24 -15.02 0.92
N SER A 151 -3.19 -14.66 -0.36
CA SER A 151 -2.82 -15.57 -1.45
C SER A 151 -1.44 -16.19 -1.24
N LYS A 152 -0.46 -15.38 -0.79
CA LYS A 152 0.86 -15.90 -0.43
C LYS A 152 0.79 -16.94 0.68
N ASN A 153 0.08 -16.65 1.77
CA ASN A 153 -0.06 -17.59 2.89
C ASN A 153 -0.79 -18.87 2.46
N ASP A 154 -1.83 -18.75 1.63
CA ASP A 154 -2.58 -19.90 1.11
C ASP A 154 -1.68 -20.80 0.25
N ILE A 155 -0.81 -20.23 -0.59
CA ILE A 155 0.17 -20.99 -1.37
C ILE A 155 1.17 -21.69 -0.44
N LEU A 156 1.72 -20.98 0.53
CA LEU A 156 2.72 -21.52 1.46
C LEU A 156 2.15 -22.65 2.32
N ASN A 157 0.91 -22.51 2.80
CA ASN A 157 0.24 -23.53 3.61
C ASN A 157 -0.11 -24.80 2.83
N ASN A 158 -0.30 -24.68 1.51
CA ASN A 158 -0.69 -25.78 0.63
C ASN A 158 0.46 -26.22 -0.31
N LEU A 159 1.71 -25.90 0.05
CA LEU A 159 2.86 -26.20 -0.79
C LEU A 159 3.11 -27.72 -0.85
N LYS A 160 3.15 -28.25 -2.08
CA LYS A 160 3.37 -29.69 -2.32
C LYS A 160 4.80 -30.10 -1.98
N PRO A 161 5.06 -31.35 -1.57
CA PRO A 161 6.40 -31.85 -1.22
C PRO A 161 7.47 -31.64 -2.30
N ASP A 162 7.07 -31.66 -3.57
CA ASP A 162 7.93 -31.54 -4.76
C ASP A 162 7.89 -30.14 -5.39
N ALA A 163 7.30 -29.16 -4.70
CA ALA A 163 7.17 -27.79 -5.18
C ALA A 163 7.95 -26.80 -4.31
N ALA A 164 8.31 -25.68 -4.93
CA ALA A 164 8.87 -24.51 -4.25
C ALA A 164 8.00 -23.28 -4.55
N PHE A 165 7.81 -22.41 -3.55
CA PHE A 165 7.28 -21.07 -3.80
C PHE A 165 8.46 -20.12 -3.96
N TRP A 166 8.50 -19.43 -5.09
CA TRP A 166 9.59 -18.52 -5.43
C TRP A 166 9.05 -17.08 -5.52
N LEU A 167 9.54 -16.21 -4.64
CA LEU A 167 9.29 -14.78 -4.68
C LEU A 167 10.55 -14.09 -5.17
N ARG A 168 10.38 -13.20 -6.14
CA ARG A 168 11.45 -12.37 -6.69
C ARG A 168 11.11 -10.92 -6.61
N ASP A 169 12.11 -10.12 -6.28
CA ASP A 169 12.00 -8.68 -6.38
C ASP A 169 13.36 -8.03 -6.62
N TRP A 170 13.33 -6.85 -7.21
CA TRP A 170 14.52 -6.01 -7.30
C TRP A 170 14.67 -5.23 -6.00
N SER A 171 15.81 -5.39 -5.34
CA SER A 171 16.19 -4.47 -4.27
C SER A 171 16.69 -3.15 -4.85
N MET A 172 16.75 -2.13 -4.00
CA MET A 172 17.35 -0.84 -4.34
C MET A 172 18.80 -1.04 -4.83
N LYS A 173 19.25 -0.20 -5.76
CA LYS A 173 20.62 -0.29 -6.27
C LYS A 173 21.64 0.05 -5.18
N ILE A 174 22.76 -0.68 -5.14
CA ILE A 174 23.88 -0.42 -4.22
C ILE A 174 25.01 0.27 -4.96
N LEU A 175 25.51 1.36 -4.35
CA LEU A 175 26.77 1.99 -4.70
C LEU A 175 27.79 1.64 -3.61
N PRO A 176 28.79 0.78 -3.88
CA PRO A 176 29.83 0.47 -2.90
C PRO A 176 30.86 1.62 -2.86
N MET A 177 30.46 2.77 -2.33
CA MET A 177 31.35 3.94 -2.16
C MET A 177 31.78 4.10 -0.71
N GLU A 178 30.88 3.86 0.24
CA GLU A 178 31.14 4.00 1.68
C GLU A 178 30.53 2.83 2.46
N TYR A 179 31.10 2.53 3.63
CA TYR A 179 30.57 1.48 4.52
C TYR A 179 29.16 1.80 5.05
N ARG A 180 28.79 3.09 5.15
CA ARG A 180 27.45 3.57 5.52
C ARG A 180 27.17 4.89 4.83
N GLU A 181 26.05 5.01 4.13
CA GLU A 181 25.59 6.29 3.58
C GLU A 181 24.51 6.92 4.47
N LYS A 182 24.50 8.26 4.54
CA LYS A 182 23.38 8.98 5.17
C LYS A 182 22.15 8.84 4.28
N ALA A 183 20.97 8.62 4.86
CA ALA A 183 19.71 8.57 4.11
C ALA A 183 19.47 9.83 3.26
N SER A 184 20.00 11.00 3.67
CA SER A 184 19.95 12.26 2.92
C SER A 184 20.86 12.29 1.67
N SER A 185 21.89 11.44 1.62
CA SER A 185 22.85 11.31 0.52
C SER A 185 22.53 10.11 -0.39
N TRP A 186 21.52 9.33 -0.03
CA TRP A 186 21.11 8.08 -0.69
C TRP A 186 20.42 8.32 -2.03
N PHE A 187 20.96 7.73 -3.11
CA PHE A 187 20.37 7.75 -4.44
C PHE A 187 20.13 6.31 -4.93
N GLY A 188 19.06 5.66 -4.44
CA GLY A 188 18.74 4.24 -4.66
C GLY A 188 18.47 3.78 -6.11
N LYS A 189 18.79 4.61 -7.11
CA LYS A 189 18.68 4.32 -8.55
C LYS A 189 19.99 4.32 -9.31
N ARG A 190 21.11 4.58 -8.64
CA ARG A 190 22.46 4.46 -9.22
C ARG A 190 23.20 3.32 -8.55
N GLY A 191 24.13 2.71 -9.27
CA GLY A 191 24.93 1.59 -8.79
C GLY A 191 24.50 0.24 -9.35
N MET A 192 25.00 -0.82 -8.71
CA MET A 192 24.76 -2.21 -9.10
C MET A 192 23.33 -2.59 -8.76
N SER A 193 22.72 -3.36 -9.67
CA SER A 193 21.36 -3.88 -9.46
C SER A 193 21.42 -5.13 -8.59
N GLN A 194 20.38 -5.32 -7.79
CA GLN A 194 20.25 -6.44 -6.87
C GLN A 194 18.93 -7.14 -7.11
N GLU A 195 19.00 -8.39 -7.56
CA GLU A 195 17.84 -9.26 -7.55
C GLU A 195 17.86 -10.07 -6.26
N VAL A 196 16.72 -10.13 -5.58
CA VAL A 196 16.54 -10.92 -4.36
C VAL A 196 15.56 -12.04 -4.67
N ASP A 197 16.08 -13.25 -4.57
CA ASP A 197 15.36 -14.49 -4.80
C ASP A 197 15.08 -15.17 -3.47
N VAL A 198 13.81 -15.40 -3.17
CA VAL A 198 13.40 -16.09 -1.96
C VAL A 198 12.62 -17.34 -2.32
N PHE A 199 13.17 -18.49 -1.95
CA PHE A 199 12.51 -19.77 -2.10
C PHE A 199 11.99 -20.25 -0.76
N TRP A 200 10.76 -20.75 -0.76
CA TRP A 200 10.22 -21.58 0.31
C TRP A 200 10.03 -22.99 -0.22
N THR A 201 10.53 -23.98 0.52
CA THR A 201 10.36 -25.40 0.21
C THR A 201 9.88 -26.17 1.45
N PRO A 202 9.16 -27.29 1.28
CA PRO A 202 8.83 -28.17 2.39
C PRO A 202 10.10 -28.74 3.03
N SER A 203 10.23 -28.61 4.36
CA SER A 203 11.38 -29.16 5.09
C SER A 203 11.32 -30.68 5.30
N GLY A 204 10.21 -31.31 4.92
CA GLY A 204 9.88 -32.70 5.25
C GLY A 204 9.44 -32.92 6.71
N LYS A 205 9.38 -31.87 7.53
CA LYS A 205 8.95 -31.91 8.94
C LYS A 205 7.62 -31.20 9.13
N THR A 206 6.92 -31.57 10.19
CA THR A 206 5.71 -30.89 10.66
C THR A 206 5.87 -30.39 12.08
N THR A 207 5.16 -29.32 12.41
CA THR A 207 4.98 -28.86 13.79
C THR A 207 4.11 -29.84 14.58
N SER A 208 4.01 -29.64 15.90
CA SER A 208 3.19 -30.47 16.80
C SER A 208 1.69 -30.44 16.48
N ASP A 209 1.21 -29.34 15.91
CA ASP A 209 -0.15 -29.14 15.41
C ASP A 209 -0.35 -29.62 13.96
N GLY A 210 0.65 -30.29 13.39
CA GLY A 210 0.55 -30.92 12.06
C GLY A 210 0.76 -29.98 10.88
N GLN A 211 1.16 -28.73 11.10
CA GLN A 211 1.48 -27.80 10.01
C GLN A 211 2.84 -28.13 9.40
N GLN A 212 2.96 -28.00 8.08
CA GLN A 212 4.23 -28.21 7.39
C GLN A 212 5.24 -27.13 7.78
N ILE A 213 6.44 -27.54 8.16
CA ILE A 213 7.55 -26.62 8.39
C ILE A 213 8.21 -26.33 7.04
N LEU A 214 8.34 -25.05 6.71
CA LEU A 214 9.02 -24.60 5.49
C LEU A 214 10.48 -24.24 5.77
N GLN A 215 11.35 -24.54 4.81
CA GLN A 215 12.71 -24.01 4.73
C GLN A 215 12.70 -22.79 3.81
N LYS A 216 13.47 -21.76 4.18
CA LYS A 216 13.60 -20.52 3.41
C LYS A 216 15.04 -20.38 2.92
N TYR A 217 15.22 -20.19 1.63
CA TYR A 217 16.50 -19.89 0.99
C TYR A 217 16.43 -18.49 0.40
N VAL A 218 17.49 -17.70 0.60
CA VAL A 218 17.60 -16.34 0.09
C VAL A 218 18.87 -16.24 -0.73
N TYR A 219 18.73 -15.91 -2.00
CA TYR A 219 19.84 -15.62 -2.89
C TYR A 219 19.78 -14.13 -3.25
N VAL A 220 20.96 -13.51 -3.31
CA VAL A 220 21.10 -12.11 -3.72
C VAL A 220 22.07 -12.08 -4.88
N THR A 221 21.56 -11.74 -6.06
CA THR A 221 22.35 -11.69 -7.29
C THR A 221 22.72 -10.24 -7.55
N MET A 222 24.04 -9.97 -7.54
CA MET A 222 24.59 -8.65 -7.86
C MET A 222 24.87 -8.56 -9.35
N LEU A 223 24.27 -7.57 -10.01
CA LEU A 223 24.48 -7.30 -11.43
C LEU A 223 25.12 -5.92 -11.58
N ASP A 224 26.29 -5.87 -12.23
CA ASP A 224 27.02 -4.62 -12.44
C ASP A 224 26.20 -3.61 -13.25
N GLN A 225 25.55 -4.08 -14.32
CA GLN A 225 24.58 -3.31 -15.09
C GLN A 225 23.34 -4.17 -15.40
N SER A 226 22.16 -3.65 -15.06
CA SER A 226 20.87 -4.24 -15.42
C SER A 226 19.81 -3.16 -15.62
N SER A 227 18.98 -3.36 -16.64
CA SER A 227 17.77 -2.60 -16.92
C SER A 227 16.62 -2.95 -15.96
N GLN A 228 16.75 -4.03 -15.16
CA GLN A 228 15.72 -4.55 -14.27
C GLN A 228 14.41 -4.90 -14.99
N ASP A 229 14.50 -5.24 -16.28
CA ASP A 229 13.37 -5.65 -17.09
C ASP A 229 13.12 -7.17 -16.97
N MET A 230 12.06 -7.63 -17.63
CA MET A 230 11.69 -9.04 -17.64
C MET A 230 12.77 -9.94 -18.27
N HIS A 231 13.60 -9.41 -19.17
CA HIS A 231 14.70 -10.18 -19.75
C HIS A 231 15.81 -10.41 -18.72
N ALA A 232 16.19 -9.39 -17.95
CA ALA A 232 17.15 -9.55 -16.85
C ALA A 232 16.66 -10.56 -15.81
N VAL A 233 15.37 -10.51 -15.46
CA VAL A 233 14.71 -11.47 -14.57
C VAL A 233 14.78 -12.90 -15.11
N GLY A 234 14.59 -13.11 -16.42
CA GLY A 234 14.78 -14.42 -17.05
C GLY A 234 16.23 -14.91 -16.99
N ALA A 235 17.19 -14.04 -17.27
CA ALA A 235 18.61 -14.42 -17.27
C ALA A 235 19.13 -14.83 -15.88
N VAL A 236 18.65 -14.19 -14.81
CA VAL A 236 18.99 -14.60 -13.44
C VAL A 236 18.28 -15.89 -13.05
N ALA A 237 17.05 -16.12 -13.54
CA ALA A 237 16.31 -17.36 -13.30
C ALA A 237 17.12 -18.59 -13.72
N ASP A 238 17.68 -18.55 -14.93
CA ASP A 238 18.45 -19.65 -15.52
C ASP A 238 19.76 -19.95 -14.77
N GLN A 239 20.23 -19.02 -13.91
CA GLN A 239 21.42 -19.23 -13.09
C GLN A 239 21.10 -19.77 -11.70
N VAL A 240 19.89 -19.51 -11.20
CA VAL A 240 19.45 -19.87 -9.84
C VAL A 240 18.72 -21.22 -9.82
N LEU A 241 18.04 -21.60 -10.92
CA LEU A 241 17.35 -22.88 -11.12
C LEU A 241 18.26 -23.93 -11.76
#